data_AF-A0A6P1VYM3-F1
#
_entry.id   AF-A0A6P1VYM3-F1
#
_cell.length_a   1.000
_cell.length_b   1.000
_cell.length_c   1.000
_cell.angle_alpha   90.00
_cell.angle_beta   90.00
_cell.angle_gamma   90.00
#
_symmetry.space_group_name_H-M   'P 1'
#
loop_
_entity.id
_entity.type
_entity.pdbx_description
1 polymer ?
#
loop_
_entity_poly.entity_id
_entity_poly.type
_entity_poly.pdbx_seq_one_letter_code
_entity_poly.pdbx_strand_id
1 'polypeptide(L)'
;MENQPADEPLLYRWSKWMDGNGKLWVVTALGGYFKMPSTPKATVVELYDADSECVQDFPYNEVMSWIRQGTLKRVEGPILL
;
A
#
# COMPACT_ATOMS: atom_id res chain seq x y z
N MET A 1 -13.44 -16.84 -17.74
CA MET A 1 -13.11 -16.38 -16.37
C MET A 1 -11.64 -16.04 -16.41
N GLU A 2 -11.31 -14.74 -16.38
CA GLU A 2 -9.91 -14.31 -16.30
C GLU A 2 -9.35 -14.79 -14.97
N ASN A 3 -8.27 -15.57 -15.03
CA ASN A 3 -7.46 -15.89 -13.85
C ASN A 3 -6.90 -14.56 -13.34
N GLN A 4 -7.50 -13.99 -12.28
CA GLN A 4 -6.74 -13.10 -11.42
C GLN A 4 -5.47 -13.88 -11.00
N PRO A 5 -4.25 -13.36 -11.19
CA PRO A 5 -3.07 -14.04 -10.69
C PRO A 5 -3.24 -14.17 -9.19
N ALA A 6 -3.32 -15.41 -8.71
CA ALA A 6 -3.79 -15.78 -7.37
C ALA A 6 -2.92 -15.26 -6.20
N ASP A 7 -1.86 -14.50 -6.48
CA ASP A 7 -0.85 -14.12 -5.48
C ASP A 7 -0.47 -12.64 -5.52
N GLU A 8 -1.21 -11.76 -6.21
CA GLU A 8 -0.88 -10.33 -6.12
C GLU A 8 -1.30 -9.77 -4.75
N PRO A 9 -0.35 -9.23 -3.95
CA PRO A 9 -0.68 -8.71 -2.63
C PRO A 9 -1.69 -7.56 -2.73
N LEU A 10 -2.78 -7.66 -1.98
CA LEU A 10 -3.83 -6.64 -1.99
C LEU A 10 -3.42 -5.42 -1.16
N LEU A 11 -3.28 -4.28 -1.83
CA LEU A 11 -3.12 -2.96 -1.20
C LEU A 11 -4.49 -2.26 -1.14
N TYR A 12 -4.92 -1.87 0.04
CA TYR A 12 -6.21 -1.20 0.25
C TYR A 12 -6.11 -0.15 1.36
N ARG A 13 -7.06 0.80 1.35
CA ARG A 13 -7.12 1.88 2.34
C ARG A 13 -7.24 1.31 3.75
N TRP A 14 -6.51 1.92 4.69
CA TRP A 14 -6.38 1.51 6.09
C TRP A 14 -5.66 0.18 6.33
N SER A 15 -5.05 -0.40 5.28
CA SER A 15 -4.05 -1.46 5.48
C SER A 15 -2.80 -0.88 6.15
N LYS A 16 -2.19 -1.70 7.01
CA LYS A 16 -1.05 -1.34 7.85
C LYS A 16 0.16 -2.15 7.42
N TRP A 17 1.30 -1.48 7.36
CA TRP A 17 2.54 -2.06 6.86
C TRP A 17 3.71 -1.64 7.75
N MET A 18 4.56 -2.60 8.08
CA MET A 18 5.79 -2.36 8.83
C MET A 18 6.96 -2.43 7.86
N ASP A 19 7.86 -1.45 7.89
CA ASP A 19 9.09 -1.51 7.11
C ASP A 19 10.24 -2.24 7.84
N GLY A 20 11.39 -2.39 7.18
CA GLY A 20 12.57 -3.05 7.73
C GLY A 20 13.20 -2.35 8.93
N ASN A 21 12.86 -1.08 9.20
CA ASN A 21 13.35 -0.31 10.34
C ASN A 21 12.36 -0.33 11.52
N GLY A 22 11.24 -1.06 11.41
CA GLY A 22 10.20 -1.10 12.43
C GLY A 22 9.28 0.11 12.42
N LYS A 23 9.27 0.89 11.34
CA LYS A 23 8.36 2.03 11.17
C LYS A 23 7.03 1.58 10.60
N LEU A 24 5.96 2.12 11.19
CA LEU A 24 4.59 1.81 10.82
C LEU A 24 4.06 2.81 9.78
N TRP A 25 3.55 2.24 8.68
CA TRP A 25 2.88 2.95 7.60
C TRP A 25 1.42 2.54 7.50
N VAL A 26 0.53 3.51 7.31
CA VAL A 26 -0.91 3.28 7.10
C VAL A 26 -1.33 3.86 5.77
N VAL A 27 -1.97 3.06 4.92
CA VAL A 27 -2.50 3.56 3.65
C VAL A 27 -3.70 4.48 3.91
N THR A 28 -3.61 5.77 3.64
CA THR A 28 -4.72 6.72 3.86
C THR A 28 -5.56 6.95 2.61
N ALA A 29 -5.00 6.80 1.42
CA ALA A 29 -5.71 6.88 0.15
C ALA A 29 -5.01 6.12 -0.98
N LEU A 30 -5.79 5.79 -2.01
CA LEU A 30 -5.32 5.28 -3.30
C LEU A 30 -5.81 6.27 -4.37
N GLY A 31 -4.90 7.10 -4.89
CA GLY A 31 -5.21 8.27 -5.70
C GLY A 31 -4.63 8.20 -7.12
N GLY A 32 -5.09 9.11 -7.97
CA GLY A 32 -4.70 9.24 -9.38
C GLY A 32 -5.10 8.02 -10.21
N TYR A 33 -6.17 8.11 -10.99
CA TYR A 33 -6.64 6.98 -11.79
C TYR A 33 -6.29 7.18 -13.26
N PHE A 34 -5.61 6.21 -13.88
CA PHE A 34 -5.67 6.08 -15.34
C PHE A 34 -6.98 5.38 -15.72
N LYS A 35 -7.79 6.01 -16.58
CA LYS A 35 -8.88 5.32 -17.28
C LYS A 35 -8.27 4.49 -18.41
N MET A 36 -7.93 3.23 -18.13
CA MET A 36 -7.86 2.23 -19.19
C MET A 36 -9.29 1.73 -19.49
N PRO A 37 -9.55 1.16 -20.69
CA PRO A 37 -10.90 0.78 -21.12
C PRO A 37 -11.69 -0.16 -20.20
N SER A 38 -11.07 -0.79 -19.19
CA SER A 38 -11.73 -1.77 -18.33
C SER A 38 -11.45 -1.67 -16.82
N THR A 39 -10.49 -0.89 -16.32
CA THR A 39 -10.30 -0.77 -14.85
C THR A 39 -9.52 0.51 -14.47
N PRO A 40 -10.01 1.31 -13.50
CA PRO A 40 -9.20 2.38 -12.93
C PRO A 40 -8.01 1.78 -12.17
N LYS A 41 -6.79 2.19 -12.53
CA LYS A 41 -5.56 1.84 -11.80
C LYS A 41 -5.06 3.07 -11.05
N ALA A 42 -4.87 2.93 -9.73
CA ALA A 42 -4.26 3.96 -8.90
C ALA A 42 -2.81 4.20 -9.33
N THR A 43 -2.37 5.46 -9.33
CA THR A 43 -1.02 5.88 -9.67
C THR A 43 -0.24 6.33 -8.46
N VAL A 44 -0.96 6.73 -7.41
CA VAL A 44 -0.42 7.25 -6.15
C VAL A 44 -1.05 6.52 -4.98
N VAL A 45 -0.26 6.31 -3.93
CA VAL A 45 -0.65 5.78 -2.63
C VAL A 45 -0.24 6.81 -1.59
N GLU A 46 -1.18 7.25 -0.77
CA GLU A 46 -0.86 8.07 0.41
C GLU A 46 -0.54 7.14 1.58
N LEU A 47 0.64 7.30 2.17
CA LEU A 47 1.07 6.58 3.37
C LEU A 47 1.23 7.56 4.52
N TYR A 48 0.50 7.32 5.60
CA TYR A 48 0.69 7.98 6.88
C TYR A 48 1.81 7.30 7.66
N ASP A 49 2.77 8.11 8.07
CA ASP A 49 3.85 7.78 8.99
C ASP A 49 3.38 8.01 10.42
N ALA A 50 3.32 6.93 11.21
CA ALA A 50 2.88 7.02 12.60
C ALA A 50 3.88 7.74 13.53
N ASP A 51 5.18 7.71 13.21
CA ASP A 51 6.21 8.29 14.07
C ASP A 51 6.31 9.81 13.89
N SER A 52 6.22 10.29 12.65
CA SER A 52 6.28 11.73 12.33
C SER A 52 4.90 12.40 12.21
N GLU A 53 3.83 11.62 12.33
CA GLU A 53 2.44 12.06 12.15
C GLU A 53 2.17 12.78 10.82
N CYS A 54 2.87 12.37 9.75
CA CYS A 54 2.81 13.01 8.44
C CYS A 54 2.30 12.05 7.35
N VAL A 55 1.57 12.59 6.37
CA VAL A 55 1.16 11.86 5.15
C VAL A 55 2.16 12.15 4.03
N GLN A 56 2.53 11.09 3.31
CA GLN A 56 3.44 11.16 2.16
C GLN A 56 2.85 10.43 0.97
N ASP A 57 3.05 11.00 -0.22
CA ASP A 57 2.59 10.43 -1.49
C ASP A 57 3.69 9.59 -2.13
N PHE A 58 3.35 8.35 -2.50
CA PHE A 58 4.26 7.44 -3.19
C PHE A 58 3.64 6.93 -4.50
N PRO A 59 4.45 6.72 -5.55
CA PRO A 59 4.00 6.01 -6.74
C PRO A 59 3.47 4.61 -6.39
N TYR A 60 2.30 4.26 -6.92
CA TYR A 60 1.68 2.95 -6.66
C TYR A 60 2.62 1.78 -6.99
N ASN A 61 3.31 1.86 -8.13
CA ASN A 61 4.24 0.81 -8.56
C ASN A 61 5.43 0.64 -7.60
N GLU A 62 5.87 1.72 -6.95
CA GLU A 62 6.96 1.69 -5.98
C GLU A 62 6.51 1.00 -4.70
N VAL A 63 5.35 1.39 -4.14
CA VAL A 63 4.77 0.73 -2.96
C VAL A 63 4.53 -0.75 -3.21
N MET A 64 3.96 -1.11 -4.37
CA MET A 64 3.79 -2.51 -4.75
C MET A 64 5.11 -3.26 -4.89
N SER A 65 6.17 -2.59 -5.36
CA SER A 65 7.51 -3.18 -5.40
C SER A 65 8.03 -3.49 -3.99
N TRP A 66 7.89 -2.55 -3.05
CA TRP A 66 8.29 -2.75 -1.65
C TRP A 66 7.55 -3.92 -0.99
N ILE A 67 6.26 -4.07 -1.28
CA ILE A 67 5.47 -5.20 -0.78
C ILE A 67 5.96 -6.52 -1.37
N ARG A 68 6.14 -6.60 -2.69
CA ARG A 68 6.62 -7.82 -3.38
C ARG A 68 8.02 -8.22 -2.93
N GLN A 69 8.88 -7.25 -2.60
CA GLN A 69 10.23 -7.48 -2.08
C GLN A 69 10.26 -7.81 -0.58
N GLY A 70 9.13 -7.68 0.13
CA GLY A 70 9.06 -7.87 1.58
C GLY A 70 9.67 -6.74 2.39
N THR A 71 10.00 -5.60 1.77
CA THR A 71 10.39 -4.35 2.43
C THR A 71 9.26 -3.82 3.29
N LEU A 72 8.02 -3.92 2.80
CA LEU A 72 6.81 -3.68 3.57
C LEU A 72 6.12 -5.00 3.88
N LYS A 73 5.93 -5.28 5.17
CA LYS A 73 5.20 -6.47 5.64
C LYS A 73 3.86 -6.06 6.23
N ARG A 74 2.80 -6.75 5.82
CA ARG A 74 1.44 -6.44 6.28
C ARG A 74 1.27 -6.78 7.76
N VAL A 75 0.62 -5.89 8.50
CA VAL A 75 0.29 -6.08 9.91
C VAL A 75 -1.16 -6.57 10.03
N GLU A 76 -1.33 -7.88 10.18
CA GLU A 76 -2.60 -8.60 10.38
C GLU A 76 -3.00 -8.61 11.88
N GLY A 77 -3.23 -7.44 12.48
CA GLY A 77 -3.62 -7.42 13.90
C GLY A 77 -3.75 -6.01 14.48
N PRO A 78 -4.42 -5.85 15.63
CA PRO A 78 -4.39 -4.58 16.36
C PRO A 78 -2.93 -4.22 16.68
N ILE A 79 -2.59 -2.95 16.49
CA ILE A 79 -1.33 -2.44 17.01
C ILE A 79 -1.62 -2.14 18.47
N LEU A 80 -0.95 -2.87 19.36
CA LEU A 80 -0.94 -2.51 20.78
C LEU A 80 0.08 -1.38 20.91
N LEU A 81 -0.43 -0.16 21.08
CA LEU A 81 0.35 1.05 21.37
C LEU A 81 0.64 1.13 22.86
#